data_AF-A0A2N3HKA9-F1
#
_entry.id   AF-A0A2N3HKA9-F1
#
_cell.length_a   1.000
_cell.length_b   1.000
_cell.length_c   1.000
_cell.angle_alpha   90.00
_cell.angle_beta   90.00
_cell.angle_gamma   90.00
#
_symmetry.space_group_name_H-M   'P 1'
#
loop_
_entity.id
_entity.type
_entity.pdbx_description
1 polymer ?
#
loop_
_entity_poly.entity_id
_entity_poly.type
_entity_poly.pdbx_seq_one_letter_code
_entity_poly.pdbx_strand_id
1 'polypeptide(L)'
;MKTERPKIAKIFTDCANKAKSSTNICMYPNCNQKAINSHIMQKNGILSSISDDKHLWELSVDHFKQEYIGLQRKGINKIYTFTGFCNNHDSLIFSKIETQEEIDFDDYESCLLFALRTAHNELWLKEVVIKIQECIINHPGVEMNNEMLKETIRQNKLGIKDLEFYTNSMWSDLSNKTESFVFEYREMVLTQLCLNSIYTYDTSQEIMDYQYKYRKDMERTSEIFISYFPYLNKSILLMGYHKDDTSKVKSFVNVFFKENIKRTNRRLSSLITFNCETWVCSNSFYKEKFEGLDSEFFKAMQFSGKNGNERKTFDVDFFKPDFKKNFRDFINKNVG
;
A
#
# COMPACT_ATOMS: atom_id res chain seq x y z
N MET A 1 -5.70 24.18 5.75
CA MET A 1 -5.06 25.24 6.57
C MET A 1 -3.56 24.96 6.68
N LYS A 2 -2.70 25.98 6.86
CA LYS A 2 -1.26 25.78 7.12
C LYS A 2 -1.04 25.25 8.54
N THR A 3 0.05 24.50 8.74
CA THR A 3 0.45 24.03 10.06
C THR A 3 0.82 25.20 11.00
N GLU A 4 0.50 25.05 12.29
CA GLU A 4 0.96 25.97 13.35
C GLU A 4 2.42 25.73 13.75
N ARG A 5 3.03 24.63 13.29
CA ARG A 5 4.40 24.21 13.66
C ARG A 5 5.32 24.10 12.44
N PRO A 6 5.58 25.19 11.68
CA PRO A 6 6.35 25.13 10.43
C PRO A 6 7.81 24.68 10.62
N LYS A 7 8.43 24.97 11.78
CA LYS A 7 9.78 24.49 12.11
C LYS A 7 9.82 22.96 12.22
N ILE A 8 8.83 22.36 12.89
CA ILE A 8 8.70 20.91 13.01
C ILE A 8 8.40 20.29 11.64
N ALA A 9 7.49 20.88 10.86
CA ALA A 9 7.19 20.43 9.50
C ALA A 9 8.43 20.35 8.60
N LYS A 10 9.32 21.35 8.71
CA LYS A 10 10.62 21.34 8.02
C LYS A 10 11.49 20.17 8.46
N ILE A 11 11.62 19.93 9.77
CA ILE A 11 12.41 18.81 10.31
C ILE A 11 11.90 17.47 9.77
N PHE A 12 10.59 17.23 9.79
CA PHE A 12 10.00 16.02 9.22
C PHE A 12 10.32 15.88 7.73
N THR A 13 10.21 16.96 6.96
CA THR A 13 10.51 16.97 5.53
C THR A 13 11.99 16.67 5.25
N ASP A 14 12.90 17.30 5.99
CA ASP A 14 14.34 17.10 5.85
C ASP A 14 14.74 15.65 6.23
N CYS A 15 14.18 15.11 7.32
CA CYS A 15 14.36 13.72 7.71
C CYS A 15 13.80 12.74 6.67
N ALA A 16 12.62 13.00 6.09
CA ALA A 16 12.05 12.19 5.02
C ALA A 16 12.92 12.15 3.77
N ASN A 17 13.44 13.30 3.34
CA ASN A 17 14.35 13.38 2.20
C ASN A 17 15.65 12.62 2.46
N LYS A 18 16.24 12.78 3.66
CA LYS A 18 17.45 12.05 4.07
C LYS A 18 17.22 10.54 4.10
N ALA A 19 16.13 10.09 4.72
CA ALA A 19 15.78 8.68 4.81
C ALA A 19 15.63 8.05 3.42
N LYS A 20 14.81 8.64 2.54
CA LYS A 20 14.63 8.15 1.16
C LYS A 20 15.95 8.11 0.38
N SER A 21 16.77 9.15 0.48
CA SER A 21 18.05 9.22 -0.23
C SER A 21 19.07 8.17 0.23
N SER A 22 18.94 7.68 1.46
CA SER A 22 19.84 6.69 2.09
C SER A 22 19.27 5.27 2.12
N THR A 23 18.02 5.06 1.69
CA THR A 23 17.42 3.74 1.46
C THR A 23 17.42 3.45 -0.03
N ASN A 24 18.62 3.21 -0.57
CA ASN A 24 18.85 3.14 -2.02
C ASN A 24 19.77 1.98 -2.42
N ILE A 25 19.79 0.90 -1.64
CA ILE A 25 20.52 -0.33 -1.96
C ILE A 25 19.52 -1.36 -2.50
N CYS A 26 19.94 -2.12 -3.50
CA CYS A 26 19.12 -3.16 -4.11
C CYS A 26 18.73 -4.25 -3.10
N MET A 27 17.44 -4.59 -3.06
CA MET A 27 16.83 -5.56 -2.14
C MET A 27 16.87 -7.00 -2.66
N TYR A 28 17.42 -7.23 -3.86
CA TYR A 28 17.72 -8.57 -4.34
C TYR A 28 18.80 -9.24 -3.47
N PRO A 29 18.64 -10.52 -3.09
CA PRO A 29 19.60 -11.22 -2.23
C PRO A 29 21.05 -11.09 -2.70
N ASN A 30 21.95 -10.75 -1.79
CA ASN A 30 23.40 -10.60 -2.03
C ASN A 30 23.78 -9.50 -3.06
N CYS A 31 22.90 -8.52 -3.32
CA CYS A 31 23.22 -7.38 -4.17
C CYS A 31 23.56 -6.12 -3.36
N ASN A 32 24.71 -5.50 -3.66
CA ASN A 32 25.13 -4.23 -3.05
C ASN A 32 25.07 -3.03 -4.02
N GLN A 33 24.45 -3.22 -5.19
CA GLN A 33 24.33 -2.16 -6.18
C GLN A 33 23.30 -1.11 -5.76
N LYS A 34 23.48 0.12 -6.23
CA LYS A 34 22.53 1.21 -6.00
C LYS A 34 21.20 0.89 -6.69
N ALA A 35 20.11 0.98 -5.94
CA ALA A 35 18.76 0.86 -6.46
C ALA A 35 18.39 2.07 -7.33
N ILE A 36 17.60 1.80 -8.37
CA ILE A 36 16.96 2.82 -9.20
C ILE A 36 15.57 3.12 -8.66
N ASN A 37 14.92 4.16 -9.19
CA ASN A 37 13.52 4.45 -8.89
C ASN A 37 12.62 3.55 -9.75
N SER A 38 12.24 2.40 -9.21
CA SER A 38 11.37 1.41 -9.87
C SER A 38 9.90 1.76 -9.67
N HIS A 39 9.08 1.57 -10.69
CA HIS A 39 7.63 1.69 -10.56
C HIS A 39 7.04 0.47 -9.85
N ILE A 40 6.07 0.68 -8.97
CA ILE A 40 5.35 -0.40 -8.28
C ILE A 40 4.49 -1.19 -9.28
N MET A 41 4.02 -0.54 -10.33
CA MET A 41 3.26 -1.13 -11.44
C MET A 41 3.83 -0.68 -12.78
N GLN A 42 3.68 -1.48 -13.83
CA GLN A 42 4.25 -1.19 -15.15
C GLN A 42 3.98 0.26 -15.59
N LYS A 43 5.06 1.02 -15.82
CA LYS A 43 4.95 2.41 -16.26
C LYS A 43 4.35 2.49 -17.66
N ASN A 44 4.91 1.71 -18.58
CA ASN A 44 4.45 1.62 -19.96
C ASN A 44 3.39 0.50 -20.02
N GLY A 45 2.23 0.79 -20.60
CA GLY A 45 1.06 -0.08 -20.48
C GLY A 45 0.15 0.42 -19.37
N ILE A 46 0.28 -0.12 -18.16
CA ILE A 46 -0.71 0.07 -17.06
C ILE A 46 -0.79 1.52 -16.61
N LEU A 47 0.28 2.10 -16.04
CA LEU A 47 0.20 3.47 -15.52
C LEU A 47 0.01 4.50 -16.62
N SER A 48 0.66 4.32 -17.78
CA SER A 48 0.50 5.22 -18.92
C SER A 48 -0.93 5.24 -19.47
N SER A 49 -1.67 4.12 -19.38
CA SER A 49 -3.05 4.02 -19.90
C SER A 49 -4.06 4.89 -19.15
N ILE A 50 -3.74 5.28 -17.92
CA ILE A 50 -4.60 6.14 -17.08
C ILE A 50 -3.98 7.49 -16.76
N SER A 51 -2.80 7.79 -17.31
CA SER A 51 -2.12 9.06 -17.06
C SER A 51 -2.60 10.16 -18.00
N ASP A 52 -3.10 11.25 -17.42
CA ASP A 52 -3.52 12.44 -18.15
C ASP A 52 -2.38 13.47 -18.11
N ASP A 53 -1.92 13.91 -19.28
CA ASP A 53 -0.72 14.75 -19.47
C ASP A 53 0.54 14.18 -18.79
N LYS A 54 0.72 12.85 -18.78
CA LYS A 54 1.82 12.17 -18.06
C LYS A 54 1.81 12.46 -16.55
N HIS A 55 0.64 12.66 -15.95
CA HIS A 55 0.46 12.84 -14.52
C HIS A 55 -0.66 11.93 -13.98
N LEU A 56 -0.55 11.61 -12.70
CA LEU A 56 -1.53 10.85 -11.92
C LEU A 56 -1.71 11.53 -10.56
N TRP A 57 -2.72 11.11 -9.81
CA TRP A 57 -2.99 11.56 -8.45
C TRP A 57 -2.69 10.45 -7.45
N GLU A 58 -1.98 10.76 -6.36
CA GLU A 58 -1.73 9.85 -5.22
C GLU A 58 -2.08 10.52 -3.90
N LEU A 59 -2.35 9.71 -2.87
CA LEU A 59 -2.30 10.18 -1.49
C LEU A 59 -0.87 10.55 -1.12
N SER A 60 -0.71 11.64 -0.39
CA SER A 60 0.60 12.20 -0.07
C SER A 60 0.61 12.92 1.26
N VAL A 61 1.79 12.92 1.89
CA VAL A 61 2.06 13.62 3.13
C VAL A 61 2.64 15.02 2.84
N ASP A 62 2.05 16.06 3.42
CA ASP A 62 2.53 17.44 3.43
C ASP A 62 2.42 18.01 4.84
N HIS A 63 3.52 17.94 5.60
CA HIS A 63 3.58 18.43 6.97
C HIS A 63 3.42 19.95 7.11
N PHE A 64 3.46 20.72 6.01
CA PHE A 64 3.19 22.16 6.05
C PHE A 64 1.69 22.48 6.08
N LYS A 65 0.83 21.48 5.90
CA LYS A 65 -0.61 21.56 6.11
C LYS A 65 -0.99 21.03 7.49
N GLN A 66 -2.07 21.57 8.06
CA GLN A 66 -2.64 21.08 9.31
C GLN A 66 -3.22 19.67 9.13
N GLU A 67 -4.04 19.49 8.09
CA GLU A 67 -4.42 18.18 7.56
C GLU A 67 -3.30 17.75 6.61
N TYR A 68 -2.37 16.97 7.13
CA TYR A 68 -1.11 16.67 6.44
C TYR A 68 -1.23 15.57 5.40
N ILE A 69 -2.40 14.92 5.26
CA ILE A 69 -2.68 14.00 4.17
C ILE A 69 -3.58 14.68 3.16
N GLY A 70 -3.24 14.55 1.88
CA GLY A 70 -4.09 15.01 0.79
C GLY A 70 -3.67 14.41 -0.54
N LEU A 71 -4.49 14.66 -1.56
CA LEU A 71 -4.23 14.17 -2.90
C LEU A 71 -3.31 15.13 -3.65
N GLN A 72 -2.26 14.59 -4.26
CA GLN A 72 -1.31 15.37 -5.04
C GLN A 72 -1.16 14.82 -6.45
N ARG A 73 -1.18 15.73 -7.43
CA ARG A 73 -0.85 15.43 -8.82
C ARG A 73 0.66 15.37 -8.99
N LYS A 74 1.18 14.24 -9.47
CA LYS A 74 2.62 14.04 -9.72
C LYS A 74 2.87 13.44 -11.10
N GLY A 75 4.02 13.78 -11.68
CA GLY A 75 4.42 13.27 -12.99
C GLY A 75 4.71 11.78 -12.95
N ILE A 76 4.34 11.06 -14.01
CA ILE A 76 4.41 9.60 -14.11
C ILE A 76 5.82 9.04 -13.84
N ASN A 77 6.88 9.80 -14.08
CA ASN A 77 8.26 9.36 -13.83
C ASN A 77 8.64 9.30 -12.34
N LYS A 78 7.87 9.93 -11.45
CA LYS A 78 8.17 10.04 -10.02
C LYS A 78 7.05 9.51 -9.12
N ILE A 79 5.85 9.34 -9.67
CA ILE A 79 4.69 8.86 -8.93
C ILE A 79 4.73 7.34 -8.88
N TYR A 80 4.24 6.74 -7.79
CA TYR A 80 4.07 5.29 -7.71
C TYR A 80 5.37 4.51 -7.90
N THR A 81 6.45 5.01 -7.30
CA THR A 81 7.79 4.46 -7.41
C THR A 81 8.47 4.33 -6.05
N PHE A 82 9.42 3.40 -5.96
CA PHE A 82 10.26 3.16 -4.79
C PHE A 82 11.69 2.79 -5.21
N THR A 83 12.66 2.91 -4.31
CA THR A 83 14.06 2.59 -4.60
C THR A 83 14.47 1.22 -4.06
N GLY A 84 13.83 0.16 -4.59
CA GLY A 84 14.02 -1.22 -4.14
C GLY A 84 15.00 -2.07 -4.96
N PHE A 85 15.09 -1.91 -6.29
CA PHE A 85 15.93 -2.78 -7.14
C PHE A 85 16.94 -1.98 -7.95
N CYS A 86 18.13 -2.55 -8.23
CA CYS A 86 19.03 -1.98 -9.24
C CYS A 86 18.50 -2.28 -10.65
N ASN A 87 18.96 -1.52 -11.65
CA ASN A 87 18.46 -1.66 -13.03
C ASN A 87 18.53 -3.09 -13.58
N ASN A 88 19.61 -3.81 -13.27
CA ASN A 88 19.79 -5.20 -13.70
C ASN A 88 18.72 -6.13 -13.11
N HIS A 89 18.54 -6.09 -11.79
CA HIS A 89 17.58 -6.97 -11.11
C HIS A 89 16.14 -6.60 -11.42
N ASP A 90 15.81 -5.31 -11.45
CA ASP A 90 14.47 -4.84 -11.83
C ASP A 90 14.05 -5.38 -13.20
N SER A 91 14.94 -5.27 -14.20
CA SER A 91 14.69 -5.78 -15.55
C SER A 91 14.62 -7.30 -15.59
N LEU A 92 15.56 -7.99 -14.92
CA LEU A 92 15.66 -9.44 -14.95
C LEU A 92 14.44 -10.11 -14.31
N ILE A 93 14.12 -9.71 -13.07
CA ILE A 93 13.08 -10.35 -12.25
C ILE A 93 11.70 -10.14 -12.86
N PHE A 94 11.40 -8.90 -13.25
CA PHE A 94 10.03 -8.55 -13.62
C PHE A 94 9.77 -8.58 -15.12
N SER A 95 10.75 -8.95 -15.95
CA SER A 95 10.59 -9.05 -17.40
C SER A 95 9.31 -9.79 -17.82
N LYS A 96 8.97 -10.90 -17.15
CA LYS A 96 7.77 -11.70 -17.44
C LYS A 96 6.48 -10.88 -17.41
N ILE A 97 6.33 -10.00 -16.41
CA ILE A 97 5.15 -9.12 -16.27
C ILE A 97 5.37 -7.73 -16.87
N GLU A 98 6.52 -7.46 -17.50
CA GLU A 98 6.89 -6.15 -18.06
C GLU A 98 6.95 -6.11 -19.58
N THR A 99 7.33 -7.22 -20.22
CA THR A 99 7.64 -7.26 -21.67
C THR A 99 6.66 -8.09 -22.49
N GLN A 100 5.78 -8.86 -21.83
CA GLN A 100 4.76 -9.64 -22.53
C GLN A 100 3.66 -8.73 -23.08
N GLU A 101 3.11 -9.11 -24.25
CA GLU A 101 1.95 -8.44 -24.85
C GLU A 101 0.72 -8.61 -23.96
N GLU A 102 0.51 -9.86 -23.50
CA GLU A 102 -0.57 -10.24 -22.59
C GLU A 102 -0.02 -10.95 -21.34
N ILE A 103 -0.46 -10.54 -20.16
CA ILE A 103 -0.11 -11.14 -18.87
C ILE A 103 -1.08 -12.29 -18.60
N ASP A 104 -0.55 -13.48 -18.37
CA ASP A 104 -1.32 -14.63 -17.92
C ASP A 104 -1.53 -14.58 -16.40
N PHE A 105 -2.76 -14.37 -15.96
CA PHE A 105 -3.13 -14.34 -14.54
C PHE A 105 -3.45 -15.73 -13.96
N ASP A 106 -3.49 -16.76 -14.79
CA ASP A 106 -3.53 -18.16 -14.33
C ASP A 106 -2.11 -18.72 -14.11
N ASP A 107 -1.08 -18.05 -14.64
CA ASP A 107 0.33 -18.36 -14.37
C ASP A 107 0.75 -17.87 -12.96
N TYR A 108 1.18 -18.84 -12.14
CA TYR A 108 1.57 -18.61 -10.76
C TYR A 108 2.70 -17.57 -10.62
N GLU A 109 3.74 -17.70 -11.44
CA GLU A 109 4.92 -16.84 -11.37
C GLU A 109 4.57 -15.39 -11.70
N SER A 110 3.69 -15.15 -12.68
CA SER A 110 3.21 -13.81 -13.04
C SER A 110 2.49 -13.16 -11.87
N CYS A 111 1.59 -13.90 -11.20
CA CYS A 111 0.91 -13.42 -9.99
C CYS A 111 1.88 -13.18 -8.82
N LEU A 112 2.85 -14.08 -8.64
CA LEU A 112 3.88 -13.99 -7.62
C LEU A 112 4.75 -12.74 -7.80
N LEU A 113 5.08 -12.36 -9.03
CA LEU A 113 5.87 -11.17 -9.33
C LEU A 113 5.17 -9.87 -8.93
N PHE A 114 3.84 -9.76 -9.07
CA PHE A 114 3.08 -8.62 -8.54
C PHE A 114 3.12 -8.56 -7.02
N ALA A 115 2.95 -9.70 -6.35
CA ALA A 115 3.03 -9.79 -4.89
C ALA A 115 4.44 -9.46 -4.39
N LEU A 116 5.48 -9.98 -5.05
CA LEU A 116 6.88 -9.72 -4.72
C LEU A 116 7.21 -8.23 -4.82
N ARG A 117 6.82 -7.56 -5.91
CA ARG A 117 7.06 -6.13 -6.06
C ARG A 117 6.32 -5.31 -4.99
N THR A 118 5.10 -5.72 -4.65
CA THR A 118 4.31 -5.11 -3.57
C THR A 118 4.99 -5.31 -2.20
N ALA A 119 5.52 -6.51 -1.93
CA ALA A 119 6.27 -6.84 -0.71
C ALA A 119 7.52 -5.98 -0.53
N HIS A 120 8.32 -5.85 -1.59
CA HIS A 120 9.54 -5.04 -1.55
C HIS A 120 9.27 -3.54 -1.45
N ASN A 121 8.17 -3.05 -2.06
CA ASN A 121 7.73 -1.67 -1.83
C ASN A 121 7.37 -1.44 -0.35
N GLU A 122 6.63 -2.36 0.28
CA GLU A 122 6.26 -2.24 1.70
C GLU A 122 7.49 -2.33 2.62
N LEU A 123 8.41 -3.27 2.36
CA LEU A 123 9.69 -3.35 3.09
C LEU A 123 10.46 -2.03 3.01
N TRP A 124 10.59 -1.46 1.81
CA TRP A 124 11.25 -0.17 1.60
C TRP A 124 10.56 0.97 2.35
N LEU A 125 9.22 1.03 2.33
CA LEU A 125 8.44 2.02 3.07
C LEU A 125 8.72 1.93 4.58
N LYS A 126 8.69 0.71 5.15
CA LYS A 126 8.96 0.50 6.59
C LYS A 126 10.38 0.90 6.97
N GLU A 127 11.38 0.57 6.14
CA GLU A 127 12.76 1.01 6.36
C GLU A 127 12.90 2.54 6.33
N VAL A 128 12.25 3.19 5.37
CA VAL A 128 12.21 4.66 5.27
C VAL A 128 11.54 5.25 6.51
N VAL A 129 10.40 4.71 6.95
CA VAL A 129 9.69 5.18 8.15
C VAL A 129 10.59 5.06 9.38
N ILE A 130 11.27 3.93 9.59
CA ILE A 130 12.21 3.76 10.71
C ILE A 130 13.28 4.84 10.69
N LYS A 131 13.94 5.06 9.54
CA LYS A 131 14.98 6.09 9.41
C LYS A 131 14.44 7.50 9.61
N ILE A 132 13.19 7.78 9.20
CA ILE A 132 12.52 9.06 9.48
C ILE A 132 12.37 9.26 10.99
N GLN A 133 11.80 8.28 11.69
CA GLN A 133 11.56 8.38 13.12
C GLN A 133 12.87 8.49 13.91
N GLU A 134 13.88 7.70 13.56
CA GLU A 134 15.22 7.78 14.16
C GLU A 134 15.87 9.14 13.92
N CYS A 135 15.73 9.72 12.72
CA CYS A 135 16.19 11.07 12.43
C CYS A 135 15.49 12.13 13.30
N ILE A 136 14.17 12.03 13.46
CA ILE A 136 13.37 12.98 14.26
C ILE A 136 13.72 12.88 15.74
N ILE A 137 13.82 11.67 16.31
CA ILE A 137 14.15 11.44 17.72
C ILE A 137 15.51 12.06 18.08
N ASN A 138 16.48 11.98 17.17
CA ASN A 138 17.83 12.49 17.39
C ASN A 138 18.00 13.96 16.98
N HIS A 139 16.95 14.62 16.48
CA HIS A 139 17.05 15.99 16.01
C HIS A 139 17.00 16.98 17.19
N PRO A 140 17.99 17.89 17.35
CA PRO A 140 18.08 18.77 18.52
C PRO A 140 16.90 19.76 18.65
N GLY A 141 16.21 20.05 17.54
CA GLY A 141 15.02 20.90 17.51
C GLY A 141 13.70 20.22 17.90
N VAL A 142 13.73 18.97 18.37
CA VAL A 142 12.52 18.21 18.76
C VAL A 142 12.59 17.85 20.24
N GLU A 143 11.92 18.66 21.08
CA GLU A 143 11.68 18.36 22.49
C GLU A 143 10.27 17.79 22.64
N MET A 144 10.10 16.49 22.44
CA MET A 144 8.80 15.82 22.53
C MET A 144 8.92 14.46 23.21
N ASN A 145 7.82 13.99 23.83
CA ASN A 145 7.70 12.59 24.23
C ASN A 145 7.89 11.72 22.97
N ASN A 146 8.93 10.87 22.99
CA ASN A 146 9.33 10.02 21.87
C ASN A 146 8.81 8.58 21.99
N GLU A 147 7.97 8.26 22.98
CA GLU A 147 7.38 6.92 23.16
C GLU A 147 6.61 6.48 21.91
N MET A 148 5.77 7.36 21.35
CA MET A 148 5.02 7.05 20.14
C MET A 148 5.93 6.81 18.93
N LEU A 149 7.02 7.57 18.81
CA LEU A 149 8.00 7.42 17.72
C LEU A 149 8.79 6.11 17.89
N LYS A 150 9.18 5.77 19.12
CA LYS A 150 9.86 4.51 19.45
C LYS A 150 8.96 3.30 19.20
N GLU A 151 7.68 3.40 19.56
CA GLU A 151 6.72 2.34 19.28
C GLU A 151 6.50 2.20 17.78
N THR A 152 6.42 3.31 17.03
CA THR A 152 6.37 3.28 15.56
C THR A 152 7.59 2.55 14.97
N ILE A 153 8.80 2.82 15.47
CA ILE A 153 10.01 2.10 15.05
C ILE A 153 9.90 0.60 15.36
N ARG A 154 9.45 0.24 16.58
CA ARG A 154 9.30 -1.16 17.01
C ARG A 154 8.32 -1.92 16.11
N GLN A 155 7.15 -1.33 15.85
CA GLN A 155 6.11 -1.91 14.99
C GLN A 155 6.60 -2.10 13.55
N ASN A 156 7.32 -1.12 12.99
CA ASN A 156 7.88 -1.26 11.65
C ASN A 156 8.96 -2.35 11.58
N LYS A 157 9.77 -2.54 12.64
CA LYS A 157 10.74 -3.64 12.72
C LYS A 157 10.06 -5.01 12.79
N LEU A 158 8.95 -5.13 13.52
CA LEU A 158 8.13 -6.35 13.51
C LEU A 158 7.55 -6.60 12.12
N GLY A 159 6.98 -5.57 11.48
CA GLY A 159 6.45 -5.70 10.11
C GLY A 159 7.50 -6.09 9.08
N ILE A 160 8.75 -5.61 9.20
CA ILE A 160 9.86 -6.06 8.35
C ILE A 160 10.12 -7.56 8.56
N LYS A 161 10.22 -8.01 9.81
CA LYS A 161 10.44 -9.42 10.15
C LYS A 161 9.32 -10.32 9.61
N ASP A 162 8.07 -9.87 9.69
CA ASP A 162 6.93 -10.59 9.13
C ASP A 162 7.05 -10.67 7.59
N LEU A 163 7.41 -9.58 6.92
CA LEU A 163 7.60 -9.54 5.47
C LEU A 163 8.80 -10.37 4.98
N GLU A 164 9.86 -10.51 5.78
CA GLU A 164 11.00 -11.38 5.46
C GLU A 164 10.56 -12.83 5.26
N PHE A 165 9.64 -13.35 6.07
CA PHE A 165 9.05 -14.68 5.88
C PHE A 165 8.43 -14.81 4.48
N TYR A 166 7.59 -13.83 4.10
CA TYR A 166 6.91 -13.85 2.81
C TYR A 166 7.88 -13.70 1.64
N THR A 167 8.81 -12.74 1.68
CA THR A 167 9.76 -12.55 0.59
C THR A 167 10.71 -13.73 0.44
N ASN A 168 11.13 -14.37 1.54
CA ASN A 168 11.96 -15.57 1.47
C ASN A 168 11.22 -16.74 0.82
N SER A 169 9.93 -16.91 1.14
CA SER A 169 9.07 -17.88 0.46
C SER A 169 8.90 -17.56 -1.03
N MET A 170 8.67 -16.30 -1.40
CA MET A 170 8.57 -15.88 -2.81
C MET A 170 9.87 -16.13 -3.59
N TRP A 171 11.03 -15.83 -3.00
CA TRP A 171 12.32 -16.11 -3.62
C TRP A 171 12.59 -17.61 -3.76
N SER A 172 12.19 -18.41 -2.76
CA SER A 172 12.26 -19.87 -2.83
C SER A 172 11.39 -20.40 -3.97
N ASP A 173 10.16 -19.90 -4.11
CA ASP A 173 9.25 -20.29 -5.18
C ASP A 173 9.82 -19.97 -6.56
N LEU A 174 10.37 -18.77 -6.76
CA LEU A 174 11.03 -18.39 -8.01
C LEU A 174 12.25 -19.26 -8.32
N SER A 175 13.06 -19.59 -7.30
CA SER A 175 14.31 -20.34 -7.49
C SER A 175 14.09 -21.84 -7.69
N ASN A 176 13.15 -22.40 -6.93
CA ASN A 176 12.92 -23.84 -6.82
C ASN A 176 11.68 -24.31 -7.61
N LYS A 177 10.94 -23.38 -8.23
CA LYS A 177 9.67 -23.63 -8.91
C LYS A 177 8.63 -24.30 -8.00
N THR A 178 8.62 -23.88 -6.74
CA THR A 178 7.59 -24.26 -5.76
C THR A 178 6.44 -23.25 -5.78
N GLU A 179 5.31 -23.63 -5.20
CA GLU A 179 4.15 -22.75 -5.08
C GLU A 179 3.71 -22.69 -3.63
N SER A 180 4.15 -21.67 -2.91
CA SER A 180 3.82 -21.46 -1.49
C SER A 180 2.61 -20.54 -1.28
N PHE A 181 2.12 -19.89 -2.34
CA PHE A 181 1.01 -18.94 -2.30
C PHE A 181 -0.23 -19.48 -3.01
N VAL A 182 -1.39 -18.90 -2.69
CA VAL A 182 -2.64 -19.04 -3.43
C VAL A 182 -2.97 -17.68 -4.01
N PHE A 183 -3.27 -17.63 -5.30
CA PHE A 183 -3.70 -16.42 -6.01
C PHE A 183 -5.11 -16.61 -6.55
N GLU A 184 -5.93 -15.58 -6.45
CA GLU A 184 -7.21 -15.47 -7.15
C GLU A 184 -7.26 -14.13 -7.88
N TYR A 185 -7.75 -14.13 -9.11
CA TYR A 185 -8.01 -12.92 -9.87
C TYR A 185 -9.47 -12.85 -10.35
N ARG A 186 -9.96 -11.63 -10.59
CA ARG A 186 -11.20 -11.40 -11.34
C ARG A 186 -11.07 -10.18 -12.22
N GLU A 187 -11.73 -10.26 -13.37
CA GLU A 187 -11.96 -9.10 -14.22
C GLU A 187 -13.14 -8.27 -13.70
N MET A 188 -13.00 -6.95 -13.80
CA MET A 188 -13.98 -5.96 -13.38
C MET A 188 -14.13 -4.89 -14.46
N VAL A 189 -15.19 -4.09 -14.35
CA VAL A 189 -15.37 -2.89 -15.19
C VAL A 189 -14.15 -1.98 -15.01
N LEU A 190 -13.65 -1.47 -16.14
CA LEU A 190 -12.51 -0.58 -16.18
C LEU A 190 -12.71 0.60 -15.21
N THR A 191 -11.77 0.72 -14.30
CA THR A 191 -11.65 1.81 -13.34
C THR A 191 -10.24 2.37 -13.45
N GLN A 192 -10.14 3.69 -13.57
CA GLN A 192 -8.87 4.37 -13.78
C GLN A 192 -8.12 4.62 -12.46
N LEU A 193 -7.90 3.53 -11.71
CA LEU A 193 -7.23 3.47 -10.42
C LEU A 193 -6.28 2.27 -10.40
N CYS A 194 -5.07 2.47 -9.88
CA CYS A 194 -4.09 1.43 -9.64
C CYS A 194 -3.78 1.35 -8.14
N LEU A 195 -3.79 0.15 -7.59
CA LEU A 195 -3.55 -0.16 -6.18
C LEU A 195 -2.57 -1.33 -6.09
N ASN A 196 -1.62 -1.22 -5.18
CA ASN A 196 -0.70 -2.27 -4.77
C ASN A 196 -0.51 -2.13 -3.26
N SER A 197 -1.05 -3.07 -2.50
CA SER A 197 -1.09 -2.95 -1.05
C SER A 197 -0.98 -4.33 -0.41
N ILE A 198 -0.51 -4.32 0.84
CA ILE A 198 -0.58 -5.46 1.73
C ILE A 198 -1.64 -5.16 2.77
N TYR A 199 -2.55 -6.09 2.97
CA TYR A 199 -3.57 -6.02 4.00
C TYR A 199 -3.32 -7.10 5.05
N THR A 200 -3.04 -6.66 6.28
CA THR A 200 -2.90 -7.54 7.44
C THR A 200 -4.27 -8.02 7.89
N TYR A 201 -4.48 -9.34 7.88
CA TYR A 201 -5.74 -9.97 8.21
C TYR A 201 -6.03 -9.94 9.71
N ASP A 202 -5.01 -10.21 10.54
CA ASP A 202 -5.14 -10.11 11.99
C ASP A 202 -5.36 -8.64 12.38
N THR A 203 -6.47 -8.36 13.06
CA THR A 203 -6.88 -6.99 13.37
C THR A 203 -6.04 -6.38 14.48
N SER A 204 -5.97 -5.04 14.54
CA SER A 204 -5.25 -4.34 15.60
C SER A 204 -5.73 -4.77 17.00
N GLN A 205 -7.05 -4.98 17.17
CA GLN A 205 -7.60 -5.49 18.45
C GLN A 205 -7.12 -6.92 18.76
N GLU A 206 -7.12 -7.83 17.78
CA GLU A 206 -6.64 -9.20 17.98
C GLU A 206 -5.15 -9.24 18.33
N ILE A 207 -4.34 -8.40 17.68
CA ILE A 207 -2.90 -8.28 17.96
C ILE A 207 -2.68 -7.76 19.39
N MET A 208 -3.41 -6.70 19.80
CA MET A 208 -3.34 -6.16 21.16
C MET A 208 -3.80 -7.18 22.22
N ASP A 209 -4.90 -7.89 21.97
CA ASP A 209 -5.42 -8.91 22.87
C ASP A 209 -4.42 -10.07 23.04
N TYR A 210 -3.76 -10.48 21.95
CA TYR A 210 -2.68 -11.47 21.99
C TYR A 210 -1.51 -11.00 22.85
N GLN A 211 -1.03 -9.77 22.63
CA GLN A 211 0.05 -9.17 23.42
C GLN A 211 -0.31 -9.08 24.91
N TYR A 212 -1.54 -8.69 25.23
CA TYR A 212 -2.00 -8.60 26.62
C TYR A 212 -2.06 -9.98 27.29
N LYS A 213 -2.62 -10.97 26.59
CA LYS A 213 -2.84 -12.32 27.12
C LYS A 213 -1.53 -13.11 27.27
N TYR A 214 -0.64 -13.03 26.29
CA TYR A 214 0.57 -13.86 26.23
C TYR A 214 1.85 -13.10 26.61
N ARG A 215 1.78 -11.78 26.80
CA ARG A 215 2.91 -10.91 27.14
C ARG A 215 4.06 -10.99 26.13
N LYS A 216 3.73 -11.24 24.86
CA LYS A 216 4.66 -11.28 23.72
C LYS A 216 3.95 -10.86 22.43
N ASP A 217 4.72 -10.43 21.44
CA ASP A 217 4.21 -10.21 20.09
C ASP A 217 3.77 -11.54 19.45
N MET A 218 2.84 -11.46 18.48
CA MET A 218 2.51 -12.59 17.63
C MET A 218 3.75 -13.06 16.88
N GLU A 219 3.83 -14.37 16.62
CA GLU A 219 4.95 -14.97 15.89
C GLU A 219 5.09 -14.39 14.49
N ARG A 220 3.95 -14.20 13.81
CA ARG A 220 3.78 -13.55 12.52
C ARG A 220 2.30 -13.18 12.32
N THR A 221 2.03 -12.07 11.65
CA THR A 221 0.69 -11.72 11.15
C THR A 221 0.41 -12.30 9.76
N SER A 222 -0.85 -12.57 9.44
CA SER A 222 -1.28 -13.13 8.16
C SER A 222 -1.56 -12.00 7.16
N GLU A 223 -0.80 -11.95 6.07
CA GLU A 223 -0.82 -10.89 5.07
C GLU A 223 -1.53 -11.32 3.78
N ILE A 224 -2.24 -10.35 3.17
CA ILE A 224 -2.91 -10.49 1.88
C ILE A 224 -2.32 -9.46 0.92
N PHE A 225 -1.71 -9.94 -0.16
CA PHE A 225 -1.18 -9.10 -1.24
C PHE A 225 -2.32 -8.74 -2.19
N ILE A 226 -2.51 -7.46 -2.46
CA ILE A 226 -3.63 -6.95 -3.26
C ILE A 226 -3.07 -6.09 -4.39
N SER A 227 -3.46 -6.43 -5.62
CA SER A 227 -3.26 -5.58 -6.79
C SER A 227 -4.61 -5.31 -7.46
N TYR A 228 -4.90 -4.04 -7.73
CA TYR A 228 -6.07 -3.66 -8.53
C TYR A 228 -5.69 -2.60 -9.55
N PHE A 229 -5.78 -2.90 -10.84
CA PHE A 229 -5.23 -2.02 -11.87
C PHE A 229 -5.94 -2.15 -13.22
N PRO A 230 -5.89 -1.10 -14.08
CA PRO A 230 -6.40 -1.15 -15.44
C PRO A 230 -5.51 -2.04 -16.33
N TYR A 231 -6.13 -2.92 -17.12
CA TYR A 231 -5.45 -3.80 -18.06
C TYR A 231 -6.39 -4.20 -19.21
N LEU A 232 -5.96 -4.03 -20.46
CA LEU A 232 -6.71 -4.39 -21.67
C LEU A 232 -8.22 -4.05 -21.62
N ASN A 233 -8.56 -2.78 -21.37
CA ASN A 233 -9.93 -2.25 -21.27
C ASN A 233 -10.80 -2.83 -20.13
N LYS A 234 -10.18 -3.49 -19.15
CA LYS A 234 -10.81 -3.98 -17.92
C LYS A 234 -10.00 -3.52 -16.72
N SER A 235 -10.50 -3.79 -15.52
CA SER A 235 -9.66 -3.75 -14.32
C SER A 235 -9.48 -5.16 -13.78
N ILE A 236 -8.26 -5.49 -13.38
CA ILE A 236 -7.93 -6.78 -12.77
C ILE A 236 -7.82 -6.57 -11.27
N LEU A 237 -8.61 -7.31 -10.49
CA LEU A 237 -8.38 -7.49 -9.06
C LEU A 237 -7.64 -8.81 -8.88
N LEU A 238 -6.45 -8.76 -8.32
CA LEU A 238 -5.61 -9.90 -7.97
C LEU A 238 -5.36 -9.87 -6.46
N MET A 239 -5.63 -10.98 -5.78
CA MET A 239 -5.26 -11.16 -4.37
C MET A 239 -4.45 -12.43 -4.18
N GLY A 240 -3.45 -12.37 -3.32
CA GLY A 240 -2.59 -13.49 -2.96
C GLY A 240 -2.38 -13.62 -1.46
N TYR A 241 -2.24 -14.85 -0.96
CA TYR A 241 -1.87 -15.12 0.43
C TYR A 241 -1.06 -16.42 0.53
N HIS A 242 -0.27 -16.56 1.59
CA HIS A 242 0.57 -17.74 1.79
C HIS A 242 -0.26 -18.96 2.23
N LYS A 243 0.08 -20.17 1.75
CA LYS A 243 -0.67 -21.41 2.00
C LYS A 243 -0.82 -21.73 3.49
N ASP A 244 0.18 -21.41 4.31
CA ASP A 244 0.11 -21.57 5.77
C ASP A 244 -1.01 -20.76 6.42
N ASP A 245 -1.42 -19.64 5.82
CA ASP A 245 -2.48 -18.75 6.33
C ASP A 245 -3.88 -19.14 5.83
N THR A 246 -4.01 -20.21 5.03
CA THR A 246 -5.26 -20.59 4.34
C THR A 246 -6.46 -20.73 5.29
N SER A 247 -6.26 -21.37 6.44
CA SER A 247 -7.34 -21.62 7.41
C SER A 247 -7.91 -20.33 8.00
N LYS A 248 -7.11 -19.26 8.07
CA LYS A 248 -7.51 -17.94 8.57
C LYS A 248 -8.09 -17.05 7.47
N VAL A 249 -7.39 -16.98 6.33
CA VAL A 249 -7.54 -15.89 5.34
C VAL A 249 -8.50 -16.23 4.20
N LYS A 250 -8.62 -17.51 3.83
CA LYS A 250 -9.35 -17.93 2.61
C LYS A 250 -10.79 -17.44 2.56
N SER A 251 -11.51 -17.47 3.69
CA SER A 251 -12.91 -17.02 3.74
C SER A 251 -13.05 -15.52 3.48
N PHE A 252 -12.09 -14.72 3.96
CA PHE A 252 -12.05 -13.29 3.71
C PHE A 252 -11.70 -12.97 2.24
N VAL A 253 -10.70 -13.65 1.67
CA VAL A 253 -10.37 -13.45 0.25
C VAL A 253 -11.56 -13.83 -0.64
N ASN A 254 -12.24 -14.94 -0.34
CA ASN A 254 -13.44 -15.37 -1.06
C ASN A 254 -14.55 -14.32 -1.13
N VAL A 255 -14.66 -13.39 -0.16
CA VAL A 255 -15.71 -12.35 -0.25
C VAL A 255 -15.47 -11.36 -1.39
N PHE A 256 -14.24 -11.24 -1.90
CA PHE A 256 -13.91 -10.41 -3.06
C PHE A 256 -14.18 -11.13 -4.39
N PHE A 257 -14.05 -12.46 -4.43
CA PHE A 257 -14.11 -13.25 -5.68
C PHE A 257 -15.42 -14.03 -5.87
N LYS A 258 -16.05 -14.49 -4.79
CA LYS A 258 -17.26 -15.33 -4.85
C LYS A 258 -18.57 -14.55 -4.63
N GLU A 259 -18.50 -13.33 -4.09
CA GLU A 259 -19.69 -12.47 -3.97
C GLU A 259 -20.02 -11.76 -5.30
N ASN A 260 -21.26 -11.28 -5.39
CA ASN A 260 -21.71 -10.45 -6.51
C ASN A 260 -20.94 -9.13 -6.59
N ILE A 261 -20.84 -8.59 -7.80
CA ILE A 261 -20.02 -7.41 -8.10
C ILE A 261 -20.36 -6.19 -7.25
N LYS A 262 -21.64 -5.98 -6.87
CA LYS A 262 -22.03 -4.83 -6.03
C LYS A 262 -21.42 -4.92 -4.63
N ARG A 263 -21.36 -6.12 -4.04
CA ARG A 263 -20.72 -6.33 -2.74
C ARG A 263 -19.21 -6.21 -2.82
N THR A 264 -18.60 -6.77 -3.88
CA THR A 264 -17.17 -6.64 -4.14
C THR A 264 -16.75 -5.18 -4.29
N ASN A 265 -17.48 -4.40 -5.08
CA ASN A 265 -17.23 -2.96 -5.28
C ASN A 265 -17.22 -2.20 -3.96
N ARG A 266 -18.27 -2.36 -3.13
CA ARG A 266 -18.33 -1.74 -1.80
C ARG A 266 -17.17 -2.15 -0.90
N ARG A 267 -16.81 -3.44 -0.89
CA ARG A 267 -15.68 -3.93 -0.07
C ARG A 267 -14.35 -3.36 -0.54
N LEU A 268 -14.10 -3.36 -1.85
CA LEU A 268 -12.89 -2.83 -2.44
C LEU A 268 -12.79 -1.32 -2.20
N SER A 269 -13.89 -0.57 -2.33
CA SER A 269 -13.92 0.85 -2.01
C SER A 269 -13.66 1.14 -0.53
N SER A 270 -14.28 0.38 0.38
CA SER A 270 -13.98 0.48 1.81
C SER A 270 -12.51 0.18 2.09
N LEU A 271 -11.97 -0.90 1.53
CA LEU A 271 -10.58 -1.30 1.72
C LEU A 271 -9.60 -0.23 1.25
N ILE A 272 -9.78 0.29 0.03
CA ILE A 272 -8.93 1.35 -0.53
C ILE A 272 -9.02 2.65 0.27
N THR A 273 -10.22 3.00 0.75
CA THR A 273 -10.44 4.26 1.47
C THR A 273 -9.83 4.24 2.87
N PHE A 274 -9.87 3.09 3.54
CA PHE A 274 -9.54 3.01 4.97
C PHE A 274 -8.27 2.22 5.29
N ASN A 275 -7.82 1.32 4.42
CA ASN A 275 -6.75 0.37 4.76
C ASN A 275 -5.60 0.33 3.74
N CYS A 276 -5.70 1.06 2.63
CA CYS A 276 -4.64 1.09 1.60
C CYS A 276 -4.16 2.52 1.35
N GLU A 277 -2.86 2.74 1.52
CA GLU A 277 -2.24 4.06 1.31
C GLU A 277 -1.53 4.17 -0.06
N THR A 278 -1.17 3.04 -0.66
CA THR A 278 -0.39 2.95 -1.90
C THR A 278 -1.30 2.74 -3.10
N TRP A 279 -1.89 3.82 -3.62
CA TRP A 279 -2.68 3.80 -4.85
C TRP A 279 -2.55 5.12 -5.64
N VAL A 280 -2.81 5.05 -6.94
CA VAL A 280 -2.89 6.18 -7.85
C VAL A 280 -4.15 6.15 -8.71
N CYS A 281 -4.60 7.31 -9.17
CA CYS A 281 -5.72 7.38 -10.12
C CYS A 281 -5.49 8.43 -11.21
N SER A 282 -6.26 8.31 -12.29
CA SER A 282 -6.29 9.30 -13.37
C SER A 282 -6.82 10.66 -12.91
N ASN A 283 -6.63 11.70 -13.72
CA ASN A 283 -7.15 13.01 -13.39
C ASN A 283 -8.68 13.08 -13.57
N SER A 284 -9.24 12.39 -14.55
CA SER A 284 -10.70 12.22 -14.68
C SER A 284 -11.31 11.53 -13.45
N PHE A 285 -10.73 10.42 -12.99
CA PHE A 285 -11.23 9.69 -11.83
C PHE A 285 -11.11 10.51 -10.55
N TYR A 286 -9.98 11.20 -10.36
CA TYR A 286 -9.81 12.15 -9.26
C TYR A 286 -10.91 13.21 -9.27
N LYS A 287 -11.13 13.91 -10.40
CA LYS A 287 -12.17 14.96 -10.50
C LYS A 287 -13.55 14.42 -10.17
N GLU A 288 -13.89 13.27 -10.74
CA GLU A 288 -15.20 12.66 -10.54
C GLU A 288 -15.42 12.19 -9.10
N LYS A 289 -14.44 11.48 -8.51
CA LYS A 289 -14.63 10.74 -7.26
C LYS A 289 -14.01 11.40 -6.04
N PHE A 290 -12.85 12.06 -6.16
CA PHE A 290 -12.02 12.45 -5.02
C PHE A 290 -11.75 13.94 -4.86
N GLU A 291 -11.98 14.75 -5.89
CA GLU A 291 -11.77 16.20 -5.81
C GLU A 291 -12.65 16.84 -4.72
N GLY A 292 -11.99 17.61 -3.85
CA GLY A 292 -12.60 18.26 -2.70
C GLY A 292 -12.90 17.32 -1.54
N LEU A 293 -12.17 16.19 -1.42
CA LEU A 293 -12.29 15.24 -0.31
C LEU A 293 -11.01 15.10 0.53
N ASP A 294 -10.03 16.00 0.40
CA ASP A 294 -8.76 15.93 1.14
C ASP A 294 -8.98 15.85 2.67
N SER A 295 -9.91 16.64 3.22
CA SER A 295 -10.24 16.62 4.66
C SER A 295 -10.88 15.28 5.07
N GLU A 296 -11.75 14.74 4.23
CA GLU A 296 -12.43 13.47 4.45
C GLU A 296 -11.45 12.30 4.40
N PHE A 297 -10.49 12.29 3.47
CA PHE A 297 -9.42 11.29 3.44
C PHE A 297 -8.49 11.41 4.66
N PHE A 298 -8.14 12.62 5.09
CA PHE A 298 -7.37 12.83 6.31
C PHE A 298 -8.10 12.27 7.55
N LYS A 299 -9.39 12.56 7.70
CA LYS A 299 -10.23 12.04 8.77
C LYS A 299 -10.44 10.53 8.69
N ALA A 300 -10.56 9.99 7.47
CA ALA A 300 -10.65 8.55 7.25
C ALA A 300 -9.40 7.82 7.77
N MET A 301 -8.20 8.33 7.48
CA MET A 301 -6.95 7.78 8.01
C MET A 301 -6.94 7.82 9.55
N GLN A 302 -7.35 8.93 10.17
CA GLN A 302 -7.43 9.04 11.62
C GLN A 302 -8.43 8.04 12.24
N PHE A 303 -9.56 7.83 11.57
CA PHE A 303 -10.56 6.86 11.96
C PHE A 303 -10.05 5.42 11.84
N SER A 304 -9.38 5.09 10.73
CA SER A 304 -8.79 3.77 10.53
C SER A 304 -7.80 3.41 11.63
N GLY A 305 -6.92 4.35 12.01
CA GLY A 305 -5.96 4.15 13.10
C GLY A 305 -6.58 3.92 14.49
N LYS A 306 -7.90 4.12 14.64
CA LYS A 306 -8.64 3.91 15.90
C LYS A 306 -9.71 2.82 15.82
N ASN A 307 -10.00 2.29 14.63
CA ASN A 307 -11.12 1.39 14.40
C ASN A 307 -10.94 0.02 15.07
N GLY A 308 -9.70 -0.47 15.18
CA GLY A 308 -9.35 -1.72 15.88
C GLY A 308 -9.81 -3.01 15.20
N ASN A 309 -10.73 -2.92 14.24
CA ASN A 309 -11.26 -4.04 13.46
C ASN A 309 -11.27 -3.70 11.96
N GLU A 310 -10.11 -3.83 11.33
CA GLU A 310 -9.83 -3.51 9.93
C GLU A 310 -10.66 -4.37 8.96
N ARG A 311 -11.15 -5.54 9.40
CA ARG A 311 -12.01 -6.42 8.59
C ARG A 311 -13.41 -5.85 8.37
N LYS A 312 -13.80 -4.80 9.09
CA LYS A 312 -15.12 -4.16 8.95
C LYS A 312 -15.22 -3.43 7.61
N THR A 313 -16.26 -3.76 6.85
CA THR A 313 -16.60 -3.03 5.62
C THR A 313 -17.53 -1.86 5.94
N PHE A 314 -17.16 -0.67 5.48
CA PHE A 314 -17.98 0.55 5.58
C PHE A 314 -18.75 0.81 4.28
N ASP A 315 -19.86 1.52 4.38
CA ASP A 315 -20.72 1.83 3.22
C ASP A 315 -20.21 3.05 2.45
N VAL A 316 -18.98 2.94 1.95
CA VAL A 316 -18.36 3.88 1.01
C VAL A 316 -18.06 3.13 -0.28
N ASP A 317 -18.66 3.55 -1.38
CA ASP A 317 -18.61 2.83 -2.66
C ASP A 317 -18.32 3.82 -3.79
N PHE A 318 -17.04 3.96 -4.17
CA PHE A 318 -16.64 4.90 -5.21
C PHE A 318 -17.07 4.48 -6.61
N PHE A 319 -17.61 3.27 -6.79
CA PHE A 319 -18.22 2.86 -8.05
C PHE A 319 -19.61 3.46 -8.26
N LYS A 320 -20.21 4.04 -7.21
CA LYS A 320 -21.50 4.73 -7.29
C LYS A 320 -21.34 6.23 -7.59
N PRO A 321 -22.35 6.87 -8.21
CA PRO A 321 -22.32 8.31 -8.49
C PRO A 321 -22.42 9.18 -7.23
N ASP A 322 -23.02 8.67 -6.15
CA ASP A 322 -23.26 9.40 -4.90
C ASP A 322 -22.12 9.25 -3.87
N PHE A 323 -20.98 8.66 -4.26
CA PHE A 323 -19.82 8.40 -3.40
C PHE A 323 -19.39 9.63 -2.58
N LYS A 324 -19.18 10.78 -3.21
CA LYS A 324 -18.70 11.99 -2.52
C LYS A 324 -19.62 12.40 -1.38
N LYS A 325 -20.93 12.28 -1.58
CA LYS A 325 -21.94 12.59 -0.55
C LYS A 325 -21.87 11.55 0.57
N ASN A 326 -21.93 10.26 0.22
CA ASN A 326 -21.94 9.18 1.20
C ASN A 326 -20.66 9.14 2.05
N PHE A 327 -19.51 9.44 1.45
CA PHE A 327 -18.24 9.50 2.18
C PHE A 327 -18.21 10.68 3.17
N ARG A 328 -18.68 11.86 2.77
CA ARG A 328 -18.85 13.00 3.69
C ARG A 328 -19.79 12.69 4.83
N ASP A 329 -20.95 12.12 4.53
CA ASP A 329 -21.95 11.73 5.52
C ASP A 329 -21.37 10.69 6.49
N PHE A 330 -20.61 9.71 5.99
CA PHE A 330 -19.88 8.74 6.82
C PHE A 330 -18.89 9.43 7.76
N ILE A 331 -18.03 10.31 7.24
CA ILE A 331 -17.01 10.99 8.04
C ILE A 331 -17.65 11.88 9.12
N ASN A 332 -18.67 12.66 8.77
CA ASN A 332 -19.39 13.50 9.71
C ASN A 332 -20.07 12.71 10.82
N LYS A 333 -20.57 11.50 10.53
CA LYS A 333 -21.26 10.65 11.50
C LYS A 333 -20.31 9.89 12.44
N ASN A 334 -19.14 9.48 11.94
CA ASN A 334 -18.27 8.51 12.65
C ASN A 334 -16.95 9.11 13.17
N VAL A 335 -16.54 10.27 12.67
CA VAL A 335 -15.26 10.92 13.03
C VAL A 335 -15.48 12.32 13.62
N GLY A 336 -16.59 12.97 13.26
CA GLY A 336 -16.95 14.34 13.64
C GLY A 336 -17.20 14.56 15.12
#